data_AF-A0A6I1ZDZ2-F1
#
_entry.id   AF-A0A6I1ZDZ2-F1
#
_cell.length_a   1.000
_cell.length_b   1.000
_cell.length_c   1.000
_cell.angle_alpha   90.00
_cell.angle_beta   90.00
_cell.angle_gamma   90.00
#
_symmetry.space_group_name_H-M   'P 1'
#
loop_
_entity.id
_entity.type
_entity.pdbx_description
1 polymer ?
#
loop_
_entity_poly.entity_id
_entity_poly.type
_entity_poly.pdbx_seq_one_letter_code
_entity_poly.pdbx_strand_id
1 'polypeptide(L)'
;MEPADSGLVTSAPSAGRAAAHGVPNGGRTPKSTQALGAALADIDTVFNGFACPSETGCERCFAPEETAYLRTPCTRLPPDLLNRFVRKVPDHFEDHATVMRRLLPQCAHAMADGTLDDVGWAPHGMGRADWRSWPAEQASAVEAFVLAWWQDVLASPAPPYSAERVFETCASILRTTTPLLDRWGPGPSADAHLVGCARSWQYDLVNDDWPFTWWSRRTGPPVSPNSGPGSPGTPRSGCGPRARRIWRSVPG
;
A
#
# COMPACT_ATOMS: atom_id res chain seq x y z
N MET A 1 13.78 -7.11 65.98
CA MET A 1 14.58 -6.55 64.87
C MET A 1 14.28 -7.42 63.67
N GLU A 2 13.46 -6.88 62.76
CA GLU A 2 13.12 -7.30 61.38
C GLU A 2 11.63 -7.03 61.11
N PRO A 3 11.28 -6.18 60.13
CA PRO A 3 9.91 -6.02 59.66
C PRO A 3 9.64 -6.90 58.43
N ALA A 4 8.37 -7.31 58.29
CA ALA A 4 7.85 -8.14 57.21
C ALA A 4 7.77 -7.40 55.87
N ASP A 5 8.16 -8.13 54.83
CA ASP A 5 8.19 -7.78 53.41
C ASP A 5 6.77 -7.64 52.83
N SER A 6 6.49 -6.48 52.22
CA SER A 6 5.25 -6.22 51.48
C SER A 6 5.52 -6.42 50.00
N GLY A 7 4.95 -7.48 49.43
CA GLY A 7 5.04 -7.80 48.02
C GLY A 7 4.48 -6.70 47.12
N LEU A 8 5.31 -6.22 46.20
CA LEU A 8 4.90 -5.47 45.02
C LEU A 8 5.14 -6.35 43.79
N VAL A 9 4.05 -6.83 43.17
CA VAL A 9 4.08 -7.41 41.83
C VAL A 9 4.11 -6.25 40.84
N THR A 10 5.27 -5.97 40.24
CA THR A 10 5.41 -5.07 39.11
C THR A 10 5.31 -5.86 37.81
N SER A 11 4.22 -5.65 37.07
CA SER A 11 4.06 -6.10 35.68
C SER A 11 5.05 -5.36 34.78
N ALA A 12 5.83 -6.12 33.99
CA ALA A 12 6.71 -5.57 32.97
C ALA A 12 5.91 -5.17 31.70
N PRO A 13 6.20 -4.03 31.06
CA PRO A 13 5.61 -3.68 29.78
C PRO A 13 6.25 -4.47 28.64
N SER A 14 5.42 -4.92 27.70
CA SER A 14 5.80 -5.60 26.46
C SER A 14 6.68 -4.72 25.59
N ALA A 15 7.83 -5.25 25.18
CA ALA A 15 8.75 -4.59 24.25
C ALA A 15 8.06 -4.32 22.90
N GLY A 16 7.86 -3.04 22.59
CA GLY A 16 7.48 -2.60 21.25
C GLY A 16 8.61 -2.89 20.25
N ARG A 17 8.26 -3.41 19.06
CA ARG A 17 9.16 -3.55 17.92
C ARG A 17 9.73 -2.17 17.58
N ALA A 18 11.02 -1.99 17.82
CA ALA A 18 11.75 -0.80 17.39
C ALA A 18 11.80 -0.76 15.85
N ALA A 19 11.32 0.34 15.28
CA ALA A 19 11.51 0.67 13.88
C ALA A 19 13.00 0.92 13.62
N ALA A 20 13.64 0.03 12.87
CA ALA A 20 14.97 0.29 12.34
C ALA A 20 14.83 1.32 11.20
N HIS A 21 15.09 2.59 11.49
CA HIS A 21 15.36 3.60 10.48
C HIS A 21 16.73 3.31 9.86
N GLY A 22 16.71 2.69 8.68
CA GLY A 22 17.91 2.48 7.87
C GLY A 22 18.38 3.80 7.26
N VAL A 23 19.65 4.13 7.48
CA VAL A 23 20.39 5.19 6.82
C VAL A 23 20.52 4.88 5.32
N PRO A 24 20.29 5.84 4.39
CA PRO A 24 20.48 5.57 2.96
C PRO A 24 21.97 5.43 2.66
N ASN A 25 22.38 4.24 2.24
CA ASN A 25 23.73 3.95 1.78
C ASN A 25 23.92 4.58 0.40
N GLY A 26 24.90 5.47 0.25
CA GLY A 26 25.23 6.20 -0.99
C GLY A 26 25.84 5.34 -2.11
N GLY A 27 25.34 4.12 -2.29
CA GLY A 27 25.70 3.24 -3.40
C GLY A 27 25.00 3.69 -4.67
N ARG A 28 25.74 3.69 -5.78
CA ARG A 28 25.22 3.86 -7.14
C ARG A 28 23.91 3.08 -7.29
N THR A 29 22.81 3.77 -7.56
CA THR A 29 21.51 3.16 -7.83
C THR A 29 21.69 2.11 -8.92
N PRO A 30 21.33 0.83 -8.69
CA PRO A 30 21.30 -0.16 -9.74
C PRO A 30 20.45 0.40 -10.88
N LYS A 31 20.97 0.35 -12.10
CA LYS A 31 20.21 0.80 -13.27
C LYS A 31 19.02 -0.13 -13.42
N SER A 32 17.81 0.43 -13.43
CA SER A 32 16.59 -0.33 -13.68
C SER A 32 16.72 -1.12 -14.98
N THR A 33 16.12 -2.30 -15.00
CA THR A 33 16.04 -3.15 -16.19
C THR A 33 15.36 -2.40 -17.33
N GLN A 34 15.71 -2.77 -18.57
CA GLN A 34 15.08 -2.20 -19.76
C GLN A 34 13.55 -2.36 -19.73
N ALA A 35 13.05 -3.49 -19.21
CA ALA A 35 11.62 -3.74 -19.07
C ALA A 35 10.94 -2.76 -18.10
N LEU A 36 11.53 -2.51 -16.93
CA LEU A 36 11.01 -1.51 -15.99
C LEU A 36 11.06 -0.09 -16.58
N GLY A 37 12.15 0.26 -17.27
CA GLY A 37 12.27 1.56 -17.95
C GLY A 37 11.20 1.77 -19.03
N ALA A 38 10.89 0.75 -19.83
CA ALA A 38 9.82 0.81 -20.84
C ALA A 38 8.44 0.96 -20.18
N ALA A 39 8.14 0.17 -19.14
CA ALA A 39 6.86 0.25 -18.44
C ALA A 39 6.64 1.61 -17.76
N LEU A 40 7.69 2.23 -17.21
CA LEU A 40 7.62 3.59 -16.67
C LEU A 40 7.32 4.63 -17.77
N ALA A 41 7.94 4.49 -18.94
CA ALA A 41 7.66 5.37 -20.08
C ALA A 41 6.21 5.23 -20.60
N ASP A 42 5.65 4.01 -20.57
CA ASP A 42 4.24 3.77 -20.90
C ASP A 42 3.31 4.43 -19.88
N ILE A 43 3.63 4.32 -18.58
CA ILE A 43 2.89 5.03 -17.52
C ILE A 43 2.92 6.55 -17.78
N ASP A 44 4.08 7.11 -18.08
CA ASP A 44 4.22 8.55 -18.36
C ASP A 44 3.38 8.97 -19.58
N THR A 45 3.42 8.17 -20.65
CA THR A 45 2.68 8.43 -21.89
C THR A 45 1.17 8.40 -21.65
N VAL A 46 0.69 7.41 -20.91
CA VAL A 46 -0.75 7.20 -20.67
C VAL A 46 -1.30 8.19 -19.65
N PHE A 47 -0.55 8.55 -18.60
CA PHE A 47 -1.12 9.21 -17.43
C PHE A 47 -0.68 10.66 -17.16
N ASN A 48 0.38 11.20 -17.80
CA ASN A 48 0.86 12.55 -17.46
C ASN A 48 -0.17 13.67 -17.68
N GLY A 49 -1.08 13.51 -18.64
CA GLY A 49 -2.13 14.49 -18.96
C GLY A 49 -3.31 14.51 -17.99
N PHE A 50 -3.38 13.57 -17.03
CA PHE A 50 -4.52 13.51 -16.11
C PHE A 50 -4.46 14.63 -15.07
N ALA A 51 -5.64 15.10 -14.68
CA ALA A 51 -5.90 16.06 -13.62
C ALA A 51 -7.26 15.75 -13.00
N CYS A 52 -7.51 16.29 -11.81
CA CYS A 52 -8.81 16.23 -11.13
C CYS A 52 -9.29 17.66 -10.85
N PRO A 53 -9.82 18.39 -11.86
CA PRO A 53 -10.06 19.84 -11.76
C PRO A 53 -11.04 20.25 -10.65
N SER A 54 -11.99 19.38 -10.32
CA SER A 54 -13.00 19.61 -9.29
C SER A 54 -12.61 19.07 -7.91
N GLU A 55 -11.43 18.46 -7.76
CA GLU A 55 -11.04 17.84 -6.49
C GLU A 55 -10.80 18.91 -5.43
N THR A 56 -11.44 18.76 -4.28
CA THR A 56 -11.25 19.62 -3.09
C THR A 56 -10.63 18.87 -1.94
N GLY A 57 -10.69 17.53 -1.96
CA GLY A 57 -10.26 16.65 -0.90
C GLY A 57 -11.05 16.87 0.40
N CYS A 58 -10.70 16.08 1.41
CA CYS A 58 -11.17 16.31 2.77
C CYS A 58 -10.46 17.54 3.38
N GLU A 59 -11.21 18.61 3.62
CA GLU A 59 -10.71 19.89 4.18
C GLU A 59 -10.06 19.76 5.57
N ARG A 60 -10.36 18.68 6.31
CA ARG A 60 -9.70 18.39 7.60
C ARG A 60 -8.33 17.75 7.44
N CYS A 61 -8.04 17.18 6.25
CA CYS A 61 -6.84 16.40 5.99
C CYS A 61 -5.86 17.09 5.08
N PHE A 62 -6.35 17.98 4.21
CA PHE A 62 -5.54 18.67 3.22
C PHE A 62 -5.92 20.13 3.14
N ALA A 63 -4.91 20.99 3.05
CA ALA A 63 -5.13 22.41 2.78
C ALA A 63 -5.56 22.60 1.31
N PRO A 64 -6.30 23.68 0.98
CA PRO A 64 -6.67 24.01 -0.40
C PRO A 64 -5.48 24.09 -1.36
N GLU A 65 -4.33 24.54 -0.88
CA GLU A 65 -3.07 24.65 -1.65
C GLU A 65 -2.48 23.28 -1.96
N GLU A 66 -2.62 22.31 -1.04
CA GLU A 66 -2.18 20.92 -1.26
C GLU A 66 -3.04 20.25 -2.33
N THR A 67 -4.36 20.40 -2.28
CA THR A 67 -5.28 19.80 -3.27
C THR A 67 -5.22 20.49 -4.63
N ALA A 68 -4.73 21.73 -4.71
CA ALA A 68 -4.51 22.42 -5.97
C ALA A 68 -3.54 21.67 -6.91
N TYR A 69 -2.58 20.92 -6.36
CA TYR A 69 -1.68 20.07 -7.17
C TYR A 69 -2.41 19.00 -7.98
N LEU A 70 -3.57 18.52 -7.49
CA LEU A 70 -4.38 17.51 -8.17
C LEU A 70 -5.14 18.11 -9.36
N ARG A 71 -5.43 19.42 -9.34
CA ARG A 71 -6.20 20.12 -10.38
C ARG A 71 -5.38 20.45 -11.62
N THR A 72 -4.05 20.49 -11.49
CA THR A 72 -3.15 20.83 -12.60
C THR A 72 -2.43 19.58 -13.09
N PRO A 73 -2.53 19.23 -14.39
CA PRO A 73 -1.78 18.11 -14.96
C PRO A 73 -0.28 18.41 -14.98
N CYS A 74 0.56 17.38 -15.11
CA CYS A 74 2.03 17.48 -15.22
C CYS A 74 2.75 18.25 -14.09
N THR A 75 2.06 18.66 -13.03
CA THR A 75 2.67 19.42 -11.93
C THR A 75 3.33 18.45 -10.96
N ARG A 76 4.60 18.64 -10.64
CA ARG A 76 5.28 17.77 -9.69
C ARG A 76 4.77 18.03 -8.28
N LEU A 77 4.34 16.98 -7.59
CA LEU A 77 3.97 17.06 -6.18
C LEU A 77 5.23 17.01 -5.30
N PRO A 78 5.25 17.72 -4.16
CA PRO A 78 6.21 17.45 -3.10
C PRO A 78 6.17 15.96 -2.69
N PRO A 79 7.32 15.30 -2.42
CA PRO A 79 7.36 13.86 -2.10
C PRO A 79 6.45 13.46 -0.92
N ASP A 80 6.49 14.21 0.19
CA ASP A 80 5.65 13.94 1.36
C ASP A 80 4.15 14.04 1.03
N LEU A 81 3.78 14.96 0.14
CA LEU A 81 2.40 15.16 -0.27
C LEU A 81 1.94 14.03 -1.20
N LEU A 82 2.79 13.59 -2.13
CA LEU A 82 2.53 12.41 -2.96
C LEU A 82 2.27 11.18 -2.07
N ASN A 83 3.15 10.95 -1.08
CA ASN A 83 3.03 9.84 -0.15
C ASN A 83 1.72 9.91 0.67
N ARG A 84 1.38 11.11 1.18
CA ARG A 84 0.10 11.33 1.89
C ARG A 84 -1.11 11.07 1.00
N PHE A 85 -1.11 11.53 -0.26
CA PHE A 85 -2.24 11.33 -1.14
C PHE A 85 -2.43 9.86 -1.54
N VAL A 86 -1.37 9.18 -1.97
CA VAL A 86 -1.48 7.78 -2.43
C VAL A 86 -1.92 6.82 -1.32
N ARG A 87 -1.63 7.13 -0.05
CA ARG A 87 -2.03 6.30 1.10
C ARG A 87 -3.40 6.64 1.65
N LYS A 88 -3.96 7.78 1.24
CA LYS A 88 -5.21 8.24 1.81
C LYS A 88 -6.36 7.31 1.44
N VAL A 89 -7.31 7.17 2.36
CA VAL A 89 -8.51 6.35 2.13
C VAL A 89 -9.38 6.99 1.05
N PRO A 90 -10.08 6.20 0.22
CA PRO A 90 -10.73 6.71 -0.99
C PRO A 90 -11.80 7.77 -0.75
N ASP A 91 -12.53 7.68 0.36
CA ASP A 91 -13.62 8.59 0.74
C ASP A 91 -13.16 9.99 1.17
N HIS A 92 -11.85 10.25 1.18
CA HIS A 92 -11.28 11.58 1.38
C HIS A 92 -11.04 12.34 0.07
N PHE A 93 -11.37 11.73 -1.06
CA PHE A 93 -11.37 12.36 -2.37
C PHE A 93 -12.77 12.28 -2.97
N GLU A 94 -13.16 13.30 -3.71
CA GLU A 94 -14.44 13.29 -4.43
C GLU A 94 -14.41 12.27 -5.58
N ASP A 95 -13.27 12.16 -6.26
CA ASP A 95 -13.03 11.14 -7.30
C ASP A 95 -11.66 10.48 -7.11
N HIS A 96 -11.60 9.50 -6.20
CA HIS A 96 -10.39 8.72 -5.93
C HIS A 96 -9.81 8.07 -7.19
N ALA A 97 -10.62 7.64 -8.16
CA ALA A 97 -10.11 7.01 -9.37
C ALA A 97 -9.35 8.02 -10.23
N THR A 98 -9.89 9.22 -10.42
CA THR A 98 -9.22 10.30 -11.17
C THR A 98 -8.00 10.83 -10.44
N VAL A 99 -8.04 10.94 -9.10
CA VAL A 99 -6.86 11.27 -8.29
C VAL A 99 -5.77 10.21 -8.47
N MET A 100 -6.09 8.91 -8.44
CA MET A 100 -5.09 7.87 -8.65
C MET A 100 -4.45 7.94 -10.04
N ARG A 101 -5.23 8.21 -11.11
CA ARG A 101 -4.66 8.43 -12.46
C ARG A 101 -3.70 9.62 -12.48
N ARG A 102 -4.06 10.72 -11.81
CA ARG A 102 -3.23 11.93 -11.71
C ARG A 102 -1.88 11.68 -11.02
N LEU A 103 -1.88 10.83 -9.99
CA LEU A 103 -0.69 10.56 -9.18
C LEU A 103 0.21 9.47 -9.78
N LEU A 104 -0.34 8.63 -10.65
CA LEU A 104 0.29 7.39 -11.08
C LEU A 104 1.69 7.57 -11.71
N PRO A 105 1.98 8.56 -12.58
CA PRO A 105 3.33 8.76 -13.09
C PRO A 105 4.35 8.96 -11.97
N GLN A 106 4.13 9.97 -11.13
CA GLN A 106 5.08 10.28 -10.06
C GLN A 106 5.16 9.16 -9.01
N CYS A 107 4.05 8.47 -8.75
CA CYS A 107 4.01 7.33 -7.84
C CYS A 107 4.82 6.14 -8.38
N ALA A 108 4.66 5.80 -9.66
CA ALA A 108 5.37 4.67 -10.28
C ALA A 108 6.88 4.88 -10.27
N HIS A 109 7.34 6.08 -10.61
CA HIS A 109 8.75 6.46 -10.49
C HIS A 109 9.23 6.42 -9.04
N ALA A 110 8.46 6.96 -8.09
CA ALA A 110 8.86 6.93 -6.67
C ALA A 110 8.97 5.49 -6.11
N MET A 111 8.10 4.58 -6.55
CA MET A 111 8.15 3.15 -6.24
C MET A 111 9.38 2.47 -6.86
N ALA A 112 9.71 2.78 -8.11
CA ALA A 112 10.89 2.21 -8.77
C ALA A 112 12.21 2.71 -8.14
N ASP A 113 12.27 4.00 -7.81
CA ASP A 113 13.48 4.67 -7.32
C ASP A 113 13.76 4.45 -5.82
N GLY A 114 12.82 3.87 -5.07
CA GLY A 114 13.00 3.71 -3.63
C GLY A 114 12.67 4.96 -2.81
N THR A 115 11.94 5.92 -3.36
CA THR A 115 11.69 7.24 -2.75
C THR A 115 10.28 7.41 -2.19
N LEU A 116 9.40 6.41 -2.35
CA LEU A 116 8.11 6.36 -1.68
C LEU A 116 8.27 5.75 -0.28
N ASP A 117 7.90 6.46 0.78
CA ASP A 117 7.98 5.88 2.14
C ASP A 117 6.99 4.73 2.32
N ASP A 118 7.18 3.89 3.33
CA ASP A 118 6.23 2.88 3.82
C ASP A 118 5.69 1.87 2.78
N VAL A 119 6.43 1.60 1.70
CA VAL A 119 6.11 0.51 0.76
C VAL A 119 5.96 -0.81 1.55
N GLY A 120 4.88 -1.55 1.31
CA GLY A 120 4.52 -2.78 2.03
C GLY A 120 3.82 -2.60 3.38
N TRP A 121 3.84 -1.41 4.00
CA TRP A 121 3.34 -1.24 5.38
C TRP A 121 1.97 -0.60 5.52
N ALA A 122 1.46 0.07 4.48
CA ALA A 122 0.13 0.64 4.50
C ALA A 122 -0.60 0.39 3.18
N PRO A 123 -1.95 0.36 3.19
CA PRO A 123 -2.66 0.00 1.99
C PRO A 123 -2.51 1.11 0.95
N HIS A 124 -2.07 0.69 -0.24
CA HIS A 124 -1.72 1.55 -1.35
C HIS A 124 -2.97 1.98 -2.15
N GLY A 125 -3.03 3.24 -2.59
CA GLY A 125 -4.17 3.79 -3.33
C GLY A 125 -4.52 2.99 -4.60
N MET A 126 -3.50 2.49 -5.32
CA MET A 126 -3.72 1.63 -6.48
C MET A 126 -4.33 0.25 -6.14
N GLY A 127 -4.15 -0.28 -4.92
CA GLY A 127 -4.88 -1.48 -4.48
C GLY A 127 -6.36 -1.21 -4.17
N ARG A 128 -6.70 0.06 -3.91
CA ARG A 128 -8.06 0.53 -3.61
C ARG A 128 -8.80 1.08 -4.83
N ALA A 129 -8.10 1.50 -5.87
CA ALA A 129 -8.69 1.88 -7.14
C ALA A 129 -9.16 0.64 -7.91
N ASP A 130 -10.33 0.74 -8.54
CA ASP A 130 -10.80 -0.27 -9.49
C ASP A 130 -10.14 -0.04 -10.87
N TRP A 131 -8.81 -0.06 -10.91
CA TRP A 131 -8.05 0.31 -12.11
C TRP A 131 -8.26 -0.66 -13.28
N ARG A 132 -8.74 -1.87 -13.00
CA ARG A 132 -9.11 -2.86 -14.03
C ARG A 132 -10.37 -2.47 -14.79
N SER A 133 -11.21 -1.61 -14.22
CA SER A 133 -12.39 -1.07 -14.90
C SER A 133 -12.07 0.18 -15.73
N TRP A 134 -10.82 0.64 -15.73
CA TRP A 134 -10.38 1.78 -16.54
C TRP A 134 -10.26 1.38 -18.02
N PRO A 135 -10.09 2.33 -18.95
CA PRO A 135 -9.78 2.02 -20.35
C PRO A 135 -8.65 1.00 -20.48
N ALA A 136 -8.76 0.09 -21.45
CA ALA A 136 -7.87 -1.07 -21.57
C ALA A 136 -6.37 -0.72 -21.63
N GLU A 137 -6.03 0.40 -22.27
CA GLU A 137 -4.67 0.93 -22.33
C GLU A 137 -4.15 1.31 -20.93
N GLN A 138 -4.99 1.95 -20.11
CA GLN A 138 -4.64 2.33 -18.73
C GLN A 138 -4.45 1.11 -17.83
N ALA A 139 -5.37 0.15 -17.90
CA ALA A 139 -5.28 -1.07 -17.11
C ALA A 139 -4.03 -1.88 -17.47
N SER A 140 -3.75 -2.02 -18.77
CA SER A 140 -2.56 -2.72 -19.28
C SER A 140 -1.27 -2.05 -18.82
N ALA A 141 -1.19 -0.70 -18.86
CA ALA A 141 -0.01 0.03 -18.41
C ALA A 141 0.26 -0.16 -16.91
N VAL A 142 -0.79 -0.13 -16.07
CA VAL A 142 -0.68 -0.40 -14.63
C VAL A 142 -0.16 -1.82 -14.38
N GLU A 143 -0.76 -2.82 -15.04
CA GLU A 143 -0.36 -4.22 -14.86
C GLU A 143 1.09 -4.46 -15.33
N ALA A 144 1.45 -3.95 -16.50
CA ALA A 144 2.80 -4.06 -17.06
C ALA A 144 3.84 -3.45 -16.12
N PHE A 145 3.58 -2.26 -15.57
CA PHE A 145 4.46 -1.61 -14.59
C PHE A 145 4.64 -2.46 -13.33
N VAL A 146 3.56 -2.91 -12.71
CA VAL A 146 3.64 -3.66 -11.44
C VAL A 146 4.44 -4.95 -11.62
N LEU A 147 4.23 -5.65 -12.74
CA LEU A 147 4.94 -6.90 -13.04
C LEU A 147 6.41 -6.65 -13.41
N ALA A 148 6.71 -5.58 -14.15
CA ALA A 148 8.08 -5.22 -14.49
C ALA A 148 8.87 -4.78 -13.25
N TRP A 149 8.25 -4.01 -12.35
CA TRP A 149 8.87 -3.59 -11.08
C TRP A 149 9.18 -4.80 -10.20
N TRP A 150 8.26 -5.75 -10.10
CA TRP A 150 8.50 -6.99 -9.37
C TRP A 150 9.67 -7.79 -9.95
N GLN A 151 9.72 -7.92 -11.28
CA GLN A 151 10.81 -8.65 -11.95
C GLN A 151 12.18 -7.97 -11.74
N ASP A 152 12.21 -6.64 -11.75
CA ASP A 152 13.41 -5.84 -11.49
C ASP A 152 13.97 -6.11 -10.09
N VAL A 153 13.09 -6.16 -9.09
CA VAL A 153 13.43 -6.46 -7.71
C VAL A 153 14.00 -7.87 -7.56
N LEU A 154 13.41 -8.86 -8.23
CA LEU A 154 13.93 -10.24 -8.23
C LEU A 154 15.33 -10.36 -8.87
N ALA A 155 15.60 -9.56 -9.90
CA ALA A 155 16.89 -9.57 -10.59
C ALA A 155 17.99 -8.83 -9.79
N SER A 156 17.61 -7.80 -9.02
CA SER A 156 18.54 -6.99 -8.25
C SER A 156 19.00 -7.70 -6.97
N PRO A 157 20.30 -7.85 -6.69
CA PRO A 157 20.78 -8.37 -5.41
C PRO A 157 20.47 -7.47 -4.21
N ALA A 158 20.33 -6.15 -4.45
CA ALA A 158 20.09 -5.14 -3.43
C ALA A 158 19.08 -4.10 -3.94
N PRO A 159 17.80 -4.49 -4.08
CA PRO A 159 16.74 -3.58 -4.51
C PRO A 159 16.51 -2.47 -3.47
N PRO A 160 15.97 -1.29 -3.88
CA PRO A 160 15.73 -0.18 -2.96
C PRO A 160 14.78 -0.52 -1.80
N TYR A 161 13.86 -1.45 -2.03
CA TYR A 161 13.02 -2.05 -1.01
C TYR A 161 13.24 -3.56 -0.95
N SER A 162 13.10 -4.15 0.23
CA SER A 162 13.10 -5.60 0.39
C SER A 162 12.01 -6.26 -0.46
N ALA A 163 12.32 -7.42 -1.05
CA ALA A 163 11.40 -8.17 -1.90
C ALA A 163 10.04 -8.44 -1.24
N GLU A 164 9.99 -8.65 0.08
CA GLU A 164 8.74 -8.86 0.82
C GLU A 164 7.80 -7.65 0.75
N ARG A 165 8.28 -6.45 1.06
CA ARG A 165 7.52 -5.19 0.94
C ARG A 165 7.01 -4.92 -0.47
N VAL A 166 7.84 -5.21 -1.48
CA VAL A 166 7.46 -5.05 -2.89
C VAL A 166 6.40 -6.07 -3.25
N PHE A 167 6.59 -7.34 -2.90
CA PHE A 167 5.63 -8.40 -3.13
C PHE A 167 4.27 -8.05 -2.54
N GLU A 168 4.22 -7.58 -1.28
CA GLU A 168 2.98 -7.19 -0.64
C GLU A 168 2.29 -6.03 -1.36
N THR A 169 3.05 -5.01 -1.77
CA THR A 169 2.51 -3.87 -2.52
C THR A 169 1.98 -4.30 -3.87
N CYS A 170 2.74 -5.10 -4.62
CA CYS A 170 2.31 -5.65 -5.91
C CYS A 170 1.06 -6.52 -5.75
N ALA A 171 1.02 -7.40 -4.76
CA ALA A 171 -0.11 -8.29 -4.50
C ALA A 171 -1.36 -7.48 -4.13
N SER A 172 -1.21 -6.40 -3.37
CA SER A 172 -2.28 -5.45 -3.05
C SER A 172 -2.85 -4.77 -4.29
N ILE A 173 -1.99 -4.28 -5.19
CA ILE A 173 -2.41 -3.62 -6.44
C ILE A 173 -3.06 -4.62 -7.40
N LEU A 174 -2.46 -5.80 -7.55
CA LEU A 174 -2.96 -6.85 -8.43
C LEU A 174 -4.15 -7.61 -7.84
N ARG A 175 -4.39 -7.54 -6.53
CA ARG A 175 -5.38 -8.37 -5.82
C ARG A 175 -5.20 -9.88 -6.05
N THR A 176 -3.96 -10.30 -6.29
CA THR A 176 -3.57 -11.69 -6.48
C THR A 176 -2.07 -11.83 -6.26
N THR A 177 -1.63 -13.02 -5.85
CA THR A 177 -0.21 -13.37 -5.71
C THR A 177 0.30 -14.22 -6.87
N THR A 178 -0.58 -14.90 -7.62
CA THR A 178 -0.23 -15.87 -8.66
C THR A 178 0.80 -15.34 -9.67
N PRO A 179 0.57 -14.22 -10.38
CA PRO A 179 1.52 -13.74 -11.39
C PRO A 179 2.86 -13.28 -10.80
N LEU A 180 2.93 -13.00 -9.50
CA LEU A 180 4.16 -12.62 -8.80
C LEU A 180 4.98 -13.86 -8.45
N LEU A 181 4.31 -14.92 -7.96
CA LEU A 181 4.93 -16.20 -7.66
C LEU A 181 5.39 -16.93 -8.93
N ASP A 182 4.62 -16.88 -10.01
CA ASP A 182 4.99 -17.49 -11.30
C ASP A 182 6.26 -16.87 -11.90
N ARG A 183 6.52 -15.60 -11.59
CA ARG A 183 7.71 -14.86 -12.01
C ARG A 183 8.93 -15.11 -11.14
N TRP A 184 8.75 -15.80 -10.01
CA TRP A 184 9.81 -16.16 -9.09
C TRP A 184 10.63 -17.34 -9.64
N GLY A 185 11.42 -17.06 -10.67
CA GLY A 185 12.35 -18.02 -11.24
C GLY A 185 13.59 -18.26 -10.37
N PRO A 186 14.32 -19.37 -10.58
CA PRO A 186 15.54 -19.65 -9.85
C PRO A 186 16.66 -18.66 -10.21
N GLY A 187 17.53 -18.36 -9.25
CA GLY A 187 18.73 -17.57 -9.48
C GLY A 187 19.27 -16.93 -8.20
N PRO A 188 20.56 -16.55 -8.13
CA PRO A 188 21.18 -16.16 -6.86
C PRO A 188 20.46 -15.03 -6.11
N SER A 189 20.04 -13.98 -6.82
CA SER A 189 19.27 -12.87 -6.22
C SER A 189 17.87 -13.33 -5.80
N ALA A 190 17.15 -14.03 -6.69
CA ALA A 190 15.78 -14.49 -6.45
C ALA A 190 15.71 -15.50 -5.30
N ASP A 191 16.69 -16.41 -5.19
CA ASP A 191 16.78 -17.40 -4.13
C ASP A 191 17.08 -16.72 -2.77
N ALA A 192 17.97 -15.72 -2.76
CA ALA A 192 18.24 -14.92 -1.57
C ALA A 192 17.00 -14.14 -1.10
N HIS A 193 16.26 -13.55 -2.05
CA HIS A 193 14.98 -12.88 -1.77
C HIS A 193 13.94 -13.85 -1.24
N LEU A 194 13.88 -15.07 -1.77
CA LEU A 194 12.92 -16.09 -1.33
C LEU A 194 13.17 -16.45 0.13
N VAL A 195 14.43 -16.66 0.50
CA VAL A 195 14.84 -16.89 1.89
C VAL A 195 14.46 -15.71 2.78
N GLY A 196 14.67 -14.47 2.30
CA GLY A 196 14.30 -13.25 3.00
C GLY A 196 12.78 -13.17 3.26
N CYS A 197 11.98 -13.37 2.21
CA CYS A 197 10.52 -13.39 2.30
C CYS A 197 9.99 -14.49 3.22
N ALA A 198 10.52 -15.72 3.07
CA ALA A 198 10.13 -16.85 3.92
C ALA A 198 10.39 -16.54 5.41
N ARG A 199 11.53 -15.93 5.74
CA ARG A 199 11.83 -15.50 7.12
C ARG A 199 10.91 -14.41 7.63
N SER A 200 10.50 -13.47 6.79
CA SER A 200 9.56 -12.42 7.17
C SER A 200 8.16 -12.97 7.44
N TRP A 201 7.70 -13.93 6.65
CA TRP A 201 6.34 -14.49 6.75
C TRP A 201 6.22 -15.72 7.65
N GLN A 202 7.36 -16.32 8.06
CA GLN A 202 7.35 -17.61 8.77
C GLN A 202 6.45 -17.64 10.00
N TYR A 203 6.37 -16.53 10.75
CA TYR A 203 5.59 -16.49 11.97
C TYR A 203 4.10 -16.63 11.65
N ASP A 204 3.59 -15.84 10.72
CA ASP A 204 2.17 -15.88 10.36
C ASP A 204 1.83 -17.22 9.68
N LEU A 205 2.67 -17.67 8.75
CA LEU A 205 2.47 -18.92 8.02
C LEU A 205 2.43 -20.16 8.93
N VAL A 206 3.27 -20.20 9.98
CA VAL A 206 3.28 -21.32 10.94
C VAL A 206 2.05 -21.32 11.85
N ASN A 207 1.45 -20.15 12.07
CA ASN A 207 0.25 -20.01 12.90
C ASN A 207 -1.06 -20.11 12.09
N ASP A 208 -1.00 -20.50 10.81
CA ASP A 208 -2.13 -20.42 9.86
C ASP A 208 -2.75 -19.00 9.77
N ASP A 209 -1.96 -17.98 10.11
CA ASP A 209 -2.32 -16.58 10.00
C ASP A 209 -1.99 -16.06 8.59
N TRP A 210 -2.73 -15.04 8.18
CA TRP A 210 -2.53 -14.41 6.89
C TRP A 210 -1.43 -13.35 6.95
N PRO A 211 -0.27 -13.53 6.27
CA PRO A 211 0.89 -12.66 6.42
C PRO A 211 0.75 -11.29 5.75
N PHE A 212 -0.28 -11.07 4.92
CA PHE A 212 -0.38 -9.87 4.10
C PHE A 212 -1.44 -8.90 4.60
N THR A 213 -1.06 -7.66 4.88
CA THR A 213 -1.94 -6.65 5.48
C THR A 213 -3.06 -6.18 4.54
N TRP A 214 -2.87 -6.32 3.22
CA TRP A 214 -3.84 -5.87 2.21
C TRP A 214 -5.10 -6.74 2.11
N TRP A 215 -5.04 -7.99 2.59
CA TRP A 215 -6.16 -8.92 2.61
C TRP A 215 -6.51 -9.33 4.04
N SER A 216 -6.65 -8.35 4.93
CA SER A 216 -7.35 -8.61 6.18
C SER A 216 -8.85 -8.68 5.91
N ARG A 217 -9.37 -9.91 5.73
CA ARG A 217 -10.77 -10.15 6.12
C ARG A 217 -10.82 -9.76 7.59
N ARG A 218 -11.53 -8.69 7.93
CA ARG A 218 -11.90 -8.42 9.31
C ARG A 218 -12.84 -9.56 9.74
N THR A 219 -12.29 -10.70 10.14
CA THR A 219 -13.01 -11.75 10.84
C THR A 219 -13.29 -11.23 12.24
N GLY A 220 -14.28 -10.33 12.34
CA GLY A 220 -14.94 -10.16 13.63
C GLY A 220 -15.54 -11.52 14.03
N PRO A 221 -15.53 -11.90 15.32
CA PRO A 221 -16.23 -13.10 15.76
C PRO A 221 -17.71 -13.00 15.33
N PRO A 222 -18.38 -14.13 15.04
CA PRO A 222 -19.80 -14.12 14.73
C PRO A 222 -20.53 -13.38 15.86
N VAL A 223 -21.31 -12.36 15.50
CA VAL A 223 -22.22 -11.72 16.44
C VAL A 223 -23.18 -12.79 16.94
N SER A 224 -23.03 -13.19 18.21
CA SER A 224 -23.94 -14.10 18.86
C SER A 224 -25.36 -13.54 18.76
N PRO A 225 -26.37 -14.34 18.37
CA PRO A 225 -27.74 -13.87 18.19
C PRO A 225 -28.47 -13.53 19.51
N ASN A 226 -27.75 -13.44 20.63
CA ASN A 226 -28.32 -13.34 21.97
C ASN A 226 -27.82 -12.10 22.74
N SER A 227 -27.96 -10.92 22.12
CA SER A 227 -27.92 -9.65 22.83
C SER A 227 -29.25 -8.93 22.60
N GLY A 228 -30.13 -8.98 23.59
CA GLY A 228 -31.40 -8.25 23.62
C GLY A 228 -31.20 -6.72 23.59
N PRO A 229 -32.28 -5.94 23.43
CA PRO A 229 -32.18 -4.52 23.17
C PRO A 229 -31.81 -3.76 24.46
N GLY A 230 -30.54 -3.40 24.60
CA GLY A 230 -30.05 -2.55 25.69
C GLY A 230 -29.62 -1.17 25.17
N SER A 231 -30.50 -0.18 25.37
CA SER A 231 -30.34 1.28 25.51
C SER A 231 -29.34 2.12 24.66
N PRO A 232 -29.70 3.36 24.29
CA PRO A 232 -28.98 4.18 23.33
C PRO A 232 -27.72 4.82 23.96
N GLY A 233 -26.55 4.33 23.56
CA GLY A 233 -25.27 4.99 23.81
C GLY A 233 -24.98 6.08 22.77
N THR A 234 -24.60 7.25 23.26
CA THR A 234 -24.08 8.46 22.58
C THR A 234 -23.35 8.23 21.26
N PRO A 235 -23.56 9.05 20.21
CA PRO A 235 -22.85 8.90 18.96
C PRO A 235 -21.38 9.29 19.15
N ARG A 236 -20.46 8.34 18.93
CA ARG A 236 -19.07 8.69 18.58
C ARG A 236 -19.12 9.46 17.26
N SER A 237 -18.47 10.62 17.24
CA SER A 237 -18.34 11.53 16.11
C SER A 237 -17.68 10.85 14.90
N GLY A 238 -18.47 10.10 14.13
CA GLY A 238 -18.14 9.70 12.76
C GLY A 238 -18.47 10.84 11.80
N CYS A 239 -17.63 11.05 10.78
CA CYS A 239 -18.05 11.79 9.61
C CYS A 239 -19.35 11.16 9.08
N GLY A 240 -20.35 11.99 8.85
CA GLY A 240 -21.73 11.56 8.58
C GLY A 240 -21.89 10.66 7.34
N PRO A 241 -23.03 9.97 7.23
CA PRO A 241 -23.23 8.90 6.27
C PRO A 241 -23.51 9.44 4.86
N ARG A 242 -22.61 9.17 3.92
CA ARG A 242 -22.97 8.94 2.51
C ARG A 242 -22.34 7.64 2.01
N ALA A 243 -22.67 6.54 2.67
CA ALA A 243 -22.44 5.21 2.12
C ALA A 243 -23.43 4.95 0.98
N ARG A 244 -23.06 5.29 -0.26
CA ARG A 244 -23.68 4.65 -1.42
C ARG A 244 -22.97 3.31 -1.65
N ARG A 245 -23.75 2.24 -1.46
CA ARG A 245 -23.49 0.86 -1.87
C ARG A 245 -22.73 0.79 -3.20
N ILE A 246 -21.52 0.24 -3.17
CA ILE A 246 -20.92 -0.42 -4.33
C ILE A 246 -20.21 -1.64 -3.76
N TRP A 247 -20.73 -2.82 -4.11
CA TRP A 247 -20.14 -4.17 -4.16
C TRP A 247 -21.34 -5.12 -4.18
N ARG A 248 -22.01 -5.23 -5.34
CA ARG A 248 -22.88 -6.37 -5.62
C ARG A 248 -22.01 -7.43 -6.30
N SER A 249 -21.94 -8.56 -5.62
CA SER A 249 -21.70 -9.93 -6.07
C SER A 249 -21.35 -10.16 -7.54
N VAL A 250 -20.17 -10.75 -7.77
CA VAL A 250 -19.89 -11.57 -8.96
C VAL A 250 -20.47 -12.97 -8.70
N PRO A 251 -21.33 -13.54 -9.55
CA PRO A 251 -21.71 -14.95 -9.46
C PRO A 251 -20.81 -15.83 -10.34
N GLY A 252 -20.47 -17.01 -9.80
CA GLY A 252 -20.26 -18.28 -10.52
C GLY A 252 -19.04 -18.39 -11.40
#